data_AF-A0A9W8JT57-F1
#
_entry.id   AF-A0A9W8JT57-F1
#
_cell.length_a   1.000
_cell.length_b   1.000
_cell.length_c   1.000
_cell.angle_alpha   90.00
_cell.angle_beta   90.00
_cell.angle_gamma   90.00
#
_symmetry.space_group_name_H-M   'P 1'
#
loop_
_entity.id
_entity.type
_entity.pdbx_description
1 polymer ?
#
loop_
_entity_poly.entity_id
_entity_poly.type
_entity_poly.pdbx_seq_one_letter_code
_entity_poly.pdbx_strand_id
1 'polypeptide(L)'
;MRIRDPKTTALIFASGKMVVTGAKSEDDSRLASRKYARIVQKLGFDAKFSEFKIQNIVGSCDVKFPIRLEGLAYSHGQFSSYEPELFPGLIYRMIKPKVVLLIFVSGKIVLTGAKVREEIYTAFNTIYTVLCEFRKP
;
A
#
# COMPACT_ATOMS: atom_id res chain seq x y z
N MET A 1 -13.60 6.52 -14.39
CA MET A 1 -13.87 5.44 -15.38
C MET A 1 -13.45 4.09 -14.79
N ARG A 2 -14.12 2.97 -15.10
CA ARG A 2 -13.76 1.62 -14.60
C ARG A 2 -13.66 0.63 -15.77
N ILE A 3 -12.73 -0.32 -15.69
CA ILE A 3 -12.64 -1.46 -16.63
C ILE A 3 -12.60 -2.78 -15.84
N ARG A 4 -13.00 -3.88 -16.49
CA ARG A 4 -13.11 -5.19 -15.85
C ARG A 4 -11.80 -5.98 -15.82
N ASP A 5 -10.95 -5.80 -16.83
CA ASP A 5 -9.71 -6.55 -16.98
C ASP A 5 -8.56 -5.64 -17.48
N PRO A 6 -7.50 -5.43 -16.68
CA PRO A 6 -7.43 -5.69 -15.24
C PRO A 6 -8.50 -4.89 -14.47
N LYS A 7 -9.12 -5.48 -13.43
CA LYS A 7 -10.19 -4.81 -12.66
C LYS A 7 -9.64 -3.57 -11.95
N THR A 8 -9.88 -2.40 -12.55
CA THR A 8 -9.25 -1.13 -12.12
C THR A 8 -10.22 0.04 -12.23
N THR A 9 -9.87 1.13 -11.55
CA THR A 9 -10.54 2.43 -11.65
C THR A 9 -9.51 3.50 -12.05
N ALA A 10 -9.85 4.32 -13.04
CA ALA A 10 -9.10 5.51 -13.42
C ALA A 10 -9.84 6.78 -13.00
N LEU A 11 -9.10 7.70 -12.38
CA LEU A 11 -9.46 9.11 -12.21
C LEU A 11 -8.74 9.90 -13.31
N ILE A 12 -9.49 10.57 -14.17
CA ILE A 12 -8.96 11.36 -15.28
C ILE A 12 -9.30 12.81 -14.98
N PHE A 13 -8.29 13.67 -14.96
CA PHE A 13 -8.43 15.09 -14.63
C PHE A 13 -8.44 15.94 -15.91
N ALA A 14 -9.04 17.13 -15.86
CA ALA A 14 -9.08 18.07 -16.98
C ALA A 14 -7.67 18.49 -17.46
N SER A 15 -6.66 18.40 -16.59
CA SER A 15 -5.25 18.63 -16.92
C SER A 15 -4.62 17.52 -17.78
N GLY A 16 -5.34 16.45 -18.09
CA GLY A 16 -4.82 15.27 -18.78
C GLY A 16 -4.10 14.27 -17.86
N LYS A 17 -3.86 14.61 -16.58
CA LYS A 17 -3.33 13.67 -15.60
C LYS A 17 -4.32 12.54 -15.37
N MET A 18 -3.79 11.33 -15.18
CA MET A 18 -4.59 10.14 -14.90
C MET A 18 -4.00 9.37 -13.73
N VAL A 19 -4.85 8.98 -12.78
CA VAL A 19 -4.50 8.12 -11.65
C VAL A 19 -5.26 6.80 -11.81
N VAL A 20 -4.53 5.69 -11.82
CA VAL A 20 -5.12 4.34 -11.93
C VAL A 20 -4.88 3.58 -10.63
N THR A 21 -5.93 2.95 -10.11
CA THR A 21 -5.90 2.18 -8.87
C THR A 21 -6.65 0.84 -9.00
N GLY A 22 -6.29 -0.12 -8.15
CA GLY A 22 -6.93 -1.44 -8.03
C GLY A 22 -6.18 -2.60 -8.69
N ALA A 23 -5.11 -2.32 -9.43
CA ALA A 23 -4.26 -3.37 -10.01
C ALA A 23 -3.51 -4.14 -8.91
N LYS A 24 -3.27 -5.44 -9.13
CA LYS A 24 -2.54 -6.32 -8.20
C LYS A 24 -1.08 -6.54 -8.58
N SER A 25 -0.65 -6.00 -9.72
CA SER A 25 0.74 -5.97 -10.16
C SER A 25 1.03 -4.66 -10.89
N GLU A 26 2.31 -4.33 -10.97
CA GLU A 26 2.85 -3.17 -11.68
C GLU A 26 2.58 -3.28 -13.19
N ASP A 27 2.67 -4.50 -13.73
CA ASP A 27 2.35 -4.82 -15.12
C ASP A 27 0.86 -4.62 -15.42
N ASP A 28 -0.03 -5.11 -14.55
CA ASP A 28 -1.47 -4.87 -14.68
C ASP A 28 -1.80 -3.39 -14.56
N SER A 29 -1.12 -2.66 -13.66
CA SER A 29 -1.28 -1.22 -13.51
C SER A 29 -0.90 -0.49 -14.79
N ARG A 30 0.22 -0.88 -15.41
CA ARG A 30 0.68 -0.32 -16.68
C ARG A 30 -0.26 -0.68 -17.83
N LEU A 31 -0.70 -1.93 -17.92
CA LEU A 31 -1.65 -2.41 -18.92
C LEU A 31 -2.99 -1.68 -18.83
N ALA A 32 -3.56 -1.59 -17.64
CA ALA A 32 -4.79 -0.85 -17.38
C ALA A 32 -4.64 0.63 -17.77
N SER A 33 -3.54 1.27 -17.37
CA SER A 33 -3.25 2.66 -17.74
C SER A 33 -3.18 2.88 -19.25
N ARG A 34 -2.56 1.95 -19.99
CA ARG A 34 -2.55 1.97 -21.45
C ARG A 34 -3.95 1.76 -22.06
N LYS A 35 -4.75 0.85 -21.49
CA LYS A 35 -6.15 0.63 -21.91
C LYS A 35 -6.98 1.89 -21.73
N TYR A 36 -6.85 2.60 -20.60
CA TYR A 36 -7.54 3.88 -20.38
C TYR A 36 -7.08 4.97 -21.35
N ALA A 37 -5.78 5.14 -21.57
CA ALA A 37 -5.27 6.09 -22.56
C ALA A 37 -5.84 5.80 -23.96
N ARG A 38 -5.92 4.51 -24.35
CA ARG A 38 -6.51 4.09 -25.63
C ARG A 38 -8.01 4.39 -25.72
N ILE A 39 -8.76 4.28 -24.62
CA ILE A 39 -10.17 4.67 -24.59
C ILE A 39 -10.31 6.17 -24.85
N VAL A 40 -9.50 7.00 -24.18
CA VAL A 40 -9.50 8.47 -24.39
C VAL A 40 -9.15 8.82 -25.84
N GLN A 41 -8.15 8.16 -26.43
CA GLN A 41 -7.82 8.33 -27.86
C GLN A 41 -9.00 7.99 -28.79
N LYS A 42 -9.73 6.90 -28.51
CA LYS A 42 -10.90 6.50 -29.31
C LYS A 42 -12.07 7.49 -29.23
N LEU A 43 -12.09 8.34 -28.21
CA LEU A 43 -13.07 9.43 -28.09
C LEU A 43 -12.66 10.69 -28.87
N GLY A 44 -11.53 10.68 -29.58
CA GLY A 44 -11.09 11.79 -30.43
C GLY A 44 -10.08 12.75 -29.80
N PHE A 45 -9.60 12.47 -28.58
CA PHE A 45 -8.58 13.29 -27.92
C PHE A 45 -7.16 12.81 -28.28
N ASP A 46 -6.22 13.74 -28.49
CA ASP A 46 -4.78 13.42 -28.68
C ASP A 46 -4.10 13.05 -27.34
N ALA A 47 -4.58 11.98 -26.70
CA ALA A 47 -4.00 11.49 -25.47
C ALA A 47 -2.72 10.68 -25.74
N LYS A 48 -1.65 10.99 -25.01
CA LYS A 48 -0.37 10.26 -25.06
C LYS A 48 -0.13 9.53 -23.75
N PHE A 49 0.40 8.31 -23.84
CA PHE A 49 0.81 7.55 -22.67
C PHE A 49 2.28 7.83 -22.36
N SER A 50 2.52 8.76 -21.44
CA SER A 50 3.86 9.20 -21.03
C SER A 50 3.98 9.24 -19.51
N GLU A 51 5.22 9.27 -19.01
CA GLU A 51 5.55 9.49 -17.59
C GLU A 51 4.84 8.53 -16.60
N PHE A 52 4.57 7.30 -17.05
CA PHE A 52 3.99 6.28 -16.19
C PHE A 52 4.92 5.99 -15.01
N LYS A 53 4.38 6.09 -13.80
CA LYS A 53 5.10 5.85 -12.56
C LYS A 53 4.19 5.23 -11.52
N ILE A 54 4.67 4.20 -10.84
CA ILE A 54 4.02 3.67 -9.65
C ILE A 54 4.16 4.69 -8.51
N GLN A 55 3.03 5.14 -7.97
CA GLN A 55 2.99 6.14 -6.90
C GLN A 55 2.91 5.51 -5.51
N ASN A 56 2.23 4.37 -5.39
CA ASN A 56 2.05 3.65 -4.14
C ASN A 56 1.78 2.17 -4.41
N ILE A 57 2.37 1.31 -3.58
CA ILE A 57 2.10 -0.12 -3.48
C ILE A 57 1.60 -0.39 -2.07
N VAL A 58 0.48 -1.11 -1.97
CA VAL A 58 -0.08 -1.56 -0.71
C VAL A 58 0.06 -3.07 -0.63
N GLY A 59 0.75 -3.55 0.40
CA GLY A 59 0.88 -4.96 0.75
C GLY A 59 0.03 -5.31 1.97
N SER A 60 -0.40 -6.55 2.05
CA SER A 60 -1.02 -7.09 3.26
C SER A 60 -0.43 -8.46 3.58
N CYS A 61 -0.17 -8.72 4.84
CA CYS A 61 0.30 -10.01 5.32
C CYS A 61 -0.36 -10.38 6.65
N ASP A 62 -0.17 -11.62 7.07
CA ASP A 62 -0.72 -12.17 8.29
C ASP A 62 0.33 -13.06 8.93
N VAL A 63 0.82 -12.68 10.11
CA VAL A 63 1.85 -13.44 10.84
C VAL A 63 1.29 -14.66 11.58
N LYS A 64 -0.04 -14.85 11.57
CA LYS A 64 -0.74 -16.01 12.14
C LYS A 64 -0.58 -16.18 13.65
N PHE A 65 -0.26 -15.11 14.37
CA PHE A 65 -0.30 -15.07 15.82
C PHE A 65 -0.72 -13.68 16.32
N PRO A 66 -1.42 -13.61 17.47
CA PRO A 66 -1.82 -12.33 18.04
C PRO A 66 -0.63 -11.54 18.60
N ILE A 67 -0.72 -10.21 18.54
CA ILE A 67 0.36 -9.27 18.90
C ILE A 67 -0.07 -8.36 20.05
N ARG A 68 0.82 -8.15 21.03
CA ARG A 68 0.65 -7.25 22.18
C ARG A 68 1.00 -5.81 21.79
N LEU A 69 0.03 -5.10 21.21
CA LEU A 69 0.23 -3.75 20.66
C LEU A 69 0.60 -2.71 21.72
N GLU A 70 0.09 -2.83 22.94
CA GLU A 70 0.41 -1.92 24.05
C GLU A 70 1.92 -1.93 24.37
N GLY A 71 2.49 -3.15 24.44
CA GLY A 71 3.93 -3.34 24.67
C GLY A 71 4.76 -2.82 23.49
N LEU A 72 4.33 -3.11 22.26
CA LEU A 72 5.01 -2.61 21.06
C LEU A 72 4.99 -1.08 20.99
N ALA A 73 3.84 -0.45 21.27
CA ALA A 73 3.70 1.01 21.30
C ALA A 73 4.58 1.65 22.37
N TYR A 74 4.68 1.03 23.55
CA TYR A 74 5.53 1.52 24.63
C TYR A 74 7.02 1.42 24.25
N SER A 75 7.48 0.26 23.77
CA SER A 75 8.89 0.03 23.42
C SER A 75 9.33 0.78 22.16
N HIS A 76 8.44 0.96 21.18
CA HIS A 76 8.73 1.62 19.90
C HIS A 76 7.97 2.96 19.76
N GLY A 77 7.75 3.68 20.86
CA GLY A 77 6.91 4.89 20.88
C GLY A 77 7.35 6.00 19.92
N GLN A 78 8.65 6.11 19.61
CA GLN A 78 9.16 7.07 18.63
C GLN A 78 8.62 6.83 17.21
N PHE A 79 8.31 5.58 16.87
CA PHE A 79 7.85 5.17 15.55
C PHE A 79 6.36 4.79 15.54
N SER A 80 5.75 4.65 16.71
CA SER A 80 4.44 4.02 16.87
C SER A 80 3.40 5.02 17.37
N SER A 81 2.18 4.87 16.89
CA SER A 81 1.00 5.55 17.44
C SER A 81 -0.11 4.53 17.60
N TYR A 82 -0.60 4.36 18.83
CA TYR A 82 -1.64 3.39 19.16
C TYR A 82 -2.64 4.03 20.12
N GLU A 83 -3.82 4.35 19.58
CA GLU A 83 -4.94 4.94 20.29
C GLU A 83 -6.19 4.09 19.96
N PRO A 84 -6.42 2.98 20.67
CA PRO A 84 -7.43 1.98 20.28
C PRO A 84 -8.86 2.52 20.24
N GLU A 85 -9.15 3.60 20.98
CA GLU A 85 -10.43 4.30 20.95
C GLU A 85 -10.65 5.07 19.63
N LEU A 86 -9.58 5.51 18.97
CA LEU A 86 -9.62 6.24 17.70
C LEU A 86 -9.42 5.33 16.49
N PHE A 87 -8.51 4.35 16.61
CA PHE A 87 -8.19 3.42 15.54
C PHE A 87 -7.73 2.06 16.10
N PRO A 88 -8.31 0.94 15.64
CA PRO A 88 -8.08 -0.39 16.25
C PRO A 88 -6.71 -1.02 15.97
N GLY A 89 -5.84 -0.37 15.19
CA GLY A 89 -4.50 -0.87 14.86
C GLY A 89 -3.40 0.08 15.34
N LEU A 90 -2.19 -0.45 15.49
CA LEU A 90 -1.00 0.35 15.74
C LEU A 90 -0.46 0.88 14.40
N ILE A 91 -0.21 2.19 14.32
CA ILE A 91 0.43 2.84 13.17
C ILE A 91 1.93 2.88 13.43
N TYR A 92 2.71 2.15 12.65
CA TYR A 92 4.17 2.11 12.74
C TYR A 92 4.80 2.83 11.54
N ARG A 93 5.58 3.87 11.79
CA ARG A 93 6.27 4.68 10.77
C ARG A 93 7.72 4.22 10.64
N MET A 94 7.99 3.37 9.66
CA MET A 94 9.34 2.89 9.37
C MET A 94 10.12 3.95 8.58
N ILE A 95 11.35 4.25 9.01
CA ILE A 95 12.21 5.26 8.36
C ILE A 95 12.84 4.67 7.09
N LYS A 96 13.33 3.43 7.16
CA LYS A 96 14.06 2.78 6.06
C LYS A 96 13.63 1.30 5.91
N PRO A 97 12.96 0.93 4.81
CA PRO A 97 12.39 1.81 3.78
C PRO A 97 11.30 2.74 4.35
N LYS A 98 11.04 3.87 3.67
CA LYS A 98 10.06 4.87 4.14
C LYS A 98 8.64 4.37 3.88
N VAL A 99 8.11 3.58 4.79
CA VAL A 99 6.76 2.98 4.70
C VAL A 99 5.99 3.13 6.01
N VAL A 100 4.67 2.98 5.93
CA VAL A 100 3.78 2.94 7.08
C VAL A 100 3.17 1.55 7.17
N LEU A 101 3.23 0.96 8.37
CA LEU A 101 2.60 -0.31 8.68
C LEU A 101 1.41 -0.07 9.60
N LEU A 102 0.30 -0.74 9.32
CA LEU A 102 -0.86 -0.84 10.20
C LEU A 102 -0.87 -2.25 10.77
N ILE A 103 -0.62 -2.38 12.06
CA ILE A 103 -0.44 -3.66 12.75
C ILE A 103 -1.66 -3.89 13.63
N PHE A 104 -2.36 -5.00 13.42
CA PHE A 104 -3.57 -5.34 14.16
C PHE A 104 -3.29 -6.41 15.22
N VAL A 105 -4.08 -6.41 16.30
CA VAL A 105 -3.97 -7.40 17.39
C VAL A 105 -4.04 -8.84 16.88
N SER A 106 -4.75 -9.08 15.77
CA SER A 106 -4.89 -10.40 15.13
C SER A 106 -3.62 -10.94 14.46
N GLY A 107 -2.57 -10.13 14.30
CA GLY A 107 -1.39 -10.48 13.50
C GLY A 107 -1.51 -10.12 12.01
N LYS A 108 -2.66 -9.58 11.58
CA LYS A 108 -2.78 -8.97 10.25
C LYS A 108 -2.02 -7.66 10.20
N ILE A 109 -1.37 -7.42 9.07
CA ILE A 109 -0.55 -6.23 8.83
C ILE A 109 -0.86 -5.69 7.44
N VAL A 110 -0.96 -4.37 7.34
CA VAL A 110 -1.04 -3.65 6.05
C VAL A 110 0.18 -2.76 5.93
N LEU A 111 0.90 -2.84 4.82
CA LEU A 111 2.06 -2.02 4.50
C LEU A 111 1.68 -1.08 3.35
N THR A 112 1.98 0.21 3.47
CA THR A 112 1.69 1.22 2.44
C THR A 112 2.80 2.27 2.37
N GLY A 113 2.90 2.98 1.24
CA GLY A 113 3.87 4.03 1.00
C GLY A 113 5.05 3.61 0.13
N ALA A 114 5.15 2.32 -0.22
CA ALA A 114 6.21 1.80 -1.08
C ALA A 114 6.01 2.22 -2.54
N LYS A 115 7.10 2.44 -3.26
CA LYS A 115 7.09 2.72 -4.72
C LYS A 115 7.58 1.55 -5.55
N VAL A 116 8.33 0.65 -4.92
CA VAL A 116 8.82 -0.61 -5.50
C VAL A 116 8.51 -1.76 -4.58
N ARG A 117 8.32 -2.96 -5.14
CA ARG A 117 7.84 -4.14 -4.39
C ARG A 117 8.82 -4.57 -3.31
N GLU A 118 10.11 -4.40 -3.56
CA GLU A 118 11.21 -4.77 -2.68
C GLU A 118 11.14 -4.01 -1.34
N GLU A 119 10.62 -2.79 -1.33
CA GLU A 119 10.41 -2.01 -0.10
C GLU A 119 9.37 -2.66 0.82
N ILE A 120 8.32 -3.28 0.26
CA ILE A 120 7.32 -4.02 1.05
C ILE A 120 7.97 -5.23 1.71
N TYR A 121 8.74 -6.02 0.96
CA TYR A 121 9.41 -7.22 1.50
C TYR A 121 10.45 -6.86 2.55
N THR A 122 11.26 -5.82 2.28
CA THR A 122 12.27 -5.35 3.22
C THR A 122 11.62 -4.84 4.51
N ALA A 123 10.55 -4.05 4.41
CA ALA A 123 9.82 -3.56 5.57
C ALA A 123 9.22 -4.69 6.40
N PHE A 124 8.63 -5.69 5.74
CA PHE A 124 8.07 -6.84 6.44
C PHE A 124 9.16 -7.64 7.17
N ASN A 125 10.28 -7.93 6.51
CA ASN A 125 11.37 -8.68 7.13
C ASN A 125 11.95 -7.94 8.34
N THR A 126 12.11 -6.62 8.26
CA THR A 126 12.61 -5.79 9.37
C THR A 126 11.65 -5.79 10.56
N ILE A 127 10.34 -5.67 10.32
CA ILE A 127 9.38 -5.64 11.43
C ILE A 127 9.12 -7.03 12.01
N TYR A 128 9.26 -8.10 11.22
CA TYR A 128 8.88 -9.44 11.62
C TYR A 128 9.56 -9.91 12.92
N THR A 129 10.86 -9.64 13.07
CA THR A 129 11.62 -9.97 14.28
C THR A 129 11.05 -9.28 15.51
N VAL A 130 10.74 -7.98 15.39
CA VAL A 130 10.10 -7.19 16.45
C VAL A 130 8.74 -7.80 16.81
N LEU A 131 7.91 -8.15 15.82
CA LEU A 131 6.58 -8.70 16.09
C LEU A 131 6.63 -10.05 16.82
N CYS A 132 7.66 -10.86 16.57
CA CYS A 132 7.86 -12.11 17.29
C CYS A 132 8.10 -11.88 18.79
N GLU A 133 8.80 -10.82 19.19
CA GLU A 133 9.03 -10.46 20.60
C GLU A 133 7.74 -10.07 21.32
N PHE A 134 6.79 -9.48 20.60
CA PHE A 134 5.49 -9.05 21.14
C PHE A 134 4.35 -10.05 20.88
N ARG A 135 4.66 -11.29 20.52
CA ARG A 135 3.66 -12.36 20.38
C ARG A 135 2.91 -12.55 21.71
N LYS A 136 1.57 -12.55 21.66
CA LYS A 136 0.78 -12.94 22.85
C LYS A 136 0.93 -14.46 23.06
N PRO A 137 1.10 -14.91 24.32
CA PRO A 137 1.12 -16.34 24.64
C PRO A 137 -0.18 -17.03 24.22
#